data_AF-A0A523QHH2-F1
#
_entry.id   AF-A0A523QHH2-F1
#
_cell.length_a   1.000
_cell.length_b   1.000
_cell.length_c   1.000
_cell.angle_alpha   90.00
_cell.angle_beta   90.00
_cell.angle_gamma   90.00
#
_symmetry.space_group_name_H-M   'P 1'
#
loop_
_entity.id
_entity.type
_entity.pdbx_description
1 polymer ?
#
loop_
_entity_poly.entity_id
_entity_poly.type
_entity_poly.pdbx_seq_one_letter_code
_entity_poly.pdbx_strand_id
1 'polypeptide(L)'
;MPFWRKRTELEPKDIEQIINEYSAVVKDTIGRYLPRRARRAMSRGKSGLGLSPGKKNEEIAQIRKMGMGAWLDQTTQDTLKELSPILMDSPSLESELMTKLKELKKKWNLRG
;
A
#
# COMPACT_ATOMS: atom_id res chain seq x y z
N MET A 1 22.75 -23.12 1.42
CA MET A 1 21.65 -23.27 2.40
C MET A 1 20.67 -22.13 2.23
N PRO A 2 19.45 -22.31 1.69
CA PRO A 2 18.45 -21.26 1.72
C PRO A 2 17.60 -21.42 2.98
N PHE A 3 17.85 -20.56 3.96
CA PHE A 3 17.09 -20.39 5.19
C PHE A 3 15.70 -19.76 4.94
N TRP A 4 14.93 -20.32 4.02
CA TRP A 4 13.52 -19.97 3.85
C TRP A 4 12.71 -20.77 4.88
N ARG A 5 13.02 -20.58 6.17
CA ARG A 5 12.05 -20.90 7.22
C ARG A 5 10.84 -20.04 6.92
N LYS A 6 9.68 -20.68 6.79
CA LYS A 6 8.35 -20.05 6.88
C LYS A 6 8.41 -19.01 8.00
N ARG A 7 8.58 -17.72 7.67
CA ARG A 7 8.39 -16.62 8.64
C ARG A 7 6.88 -16.57 8.85
N THR A 8 6.39 -17.36 9.81
CA THR A 8 4.98 -17.46 10.14
C THR A 8 4.44 -16.17 10.75
N GLU A 9 5.33 -15.28 11.22
CA GLU A 9 5.00 -13.93 11.68
C GLU A 9 5.96 -12.92 11.05
N LEU A 10 5.40 -11.89 10.43
CA LEU A 10 6.16 -10.73 9.97
C LEU A 10 6.62 -9.92 11.19
N GLU A 11 7.92 -9.64 11.26
CA GLU A 11 8.46 -8.75 12.29
C GLU A 11 7.88 -7.33 12.10
N PRO A 12 7.76 -6.51 13.17
CA PRO A 12 7.34 -5.12 13.03
C PRO A 12 8.15 -4.34 11.98
N LYS A 13 9.46 -4.62 11.90
CA LYS A 13 10.36 -4.02 10.92
C LYS A 13 10.03 -4.43 9.47
N ASP A 14 9.69 -5.71 9.27
CA ASP A 14 9.26 -6.19 7.95
C ASP A 14 7.94 -5.52 7.56
N ILE A 15 6.99 -5.41 8.50
CA ILE A 15 5.71 -4.73 8.27
C ILE A 15 5.94 -3.27 7.87
N GLU A 16 6.77 -2.53 8.63
CA GLU A 16 7.11 -1.15 8.29
C GLU A 16 7.77 -1.02 6.92
N GLN A 17 8.67 -1.94 6.58
CA GLN A 17 9.33 -1.95 5.27
C GLN A 17 8.32 -2.18 4.15
N ILE A 18 7.42 -3.16 4.30
CA ILE A 18 6.38 -3.45 3.31
C ILE A 18 5.44 -2.26 3.14
N ILE A 19 5.03 -1.60 4.24
CA ILE A 19 4.17 -0.41 4.18
C ILE A 19 4.88 0.74 3.45
N ASN A 20 6.15 1.00 3.75
CA ASN A 20 6.91 2.05 3.08
C ASN A 20 7.10 1.77 1.58
N GLU A 21 7.42 0.52 1.21
CA GLU A 21 7.52 0.11 -0.19
C GLU A 21 6.18 0.26 -0.91
N TYR A 22 5.08 -0.20 -0.29
CA TYR A 22 3.73 -0.06 -0.83
C TYR A 22 3.34 1.42 -0.99
N SER A 23 3.60 2.26 0.02
CA SER A 23 3.36 3.70 -0.02
C SER A 23 4.05 4.37 -1.21
N ALA A 24 5.32 4.02 -1.45
CA ALA A 24 6.09 4.54 -2.57
C ALA A 24 5.51 4.10 -3.91
N VAL A 25 5.17 2.81 -4.06
CA VAL A 25 4.54 2.25 -5.26
C VAL A 25 3.21 2.95 -5.57
N VAL A 26 2.36 3.13 -4.56
CA VAL A 26 1.04 3.73 -4.70
C VAL A 26 1.17 5.21 -5.08
N LYS A 27 2.05 5.96 -4.42
CA LYS A 27 2.32 7.37 -4.75
C LYS A 27 2.89 7.55 -6.15
N ASP A 28 3.82 6.70 -6.58
CA ASP A 28 4.39 6.78 -7.92
C ASP A 28 3.35 6.46 -8.99
N THR A 29 2.61 5.36 -8.80
CA THR A 29 1.56 4.92 -9.73
C THR A 29 0.48 6.00 -9.85
N ILE A 30 -0.15 6.39 -8.74
CA ILE A 30 -1.19 7.43 -8.75
C ILE A 30 -0.63 8.76 -9.26
N GLY A 31 0.61 9.11 -8.93
CA GLY A 31 1.28 10.32 -9.38
C GLY A 31 1.38 10.43 -10.90
N ARG A 32 1.43 9.31 -11.63
CA ARG A 32 1.43 9.31 -13.10
C ARG A 32 0.05 9.67 -13.67
N TYR A 33 -1.02 9.20 -13.03
CA TYR A 33 -2.40 9.41 -13.50
C TYR A 33 -3.05 10.69 -12.96
N LEU A 34 -2.60 11.20 -11.81
CA LEU A 34 -3.17 12.41 -11.23
C LEU A 34 -2.77 13.68 -11.99
N PRO A 35 -3.72 14.61 -12.19
CA PRO A 35 -3.41 15.98 -12.58
C PRO A 35 -2.47 16.65 -11.57
N ARG A 36 -1.62 17.57 -12.06
CA ARG A 36 -0.62 18.29 -11.24
C ARG A 36 -1.20 18.93 -9.97
N ARG A 37 -2.45 19.38 -10.00
CA ARG A 37 -3.16 19.97 -8.85
C ARG A 37 -3.47 18.93 -7.77
N ALA A 38 -3.95 17.74 -8.16
CA ALA A 38 -4.22 16.65 -7.23
C ALA A 38 -2.93 16.05 -6.65
N ARG A 39 -1.85 15.95 -7.44
CA ARG A 39 -0.51 15.58 -6.92
C ARG A 39 -0.03 16.51 -5.79
N ARG A 40 -0.24 17.82 -5.96
CA ARG A 40 0.11 18.82 -4.94
C ARG A 40 -0.79 18.77 -3.70
N ALA A 41 -2.04 18.37 -3.87
CA ALA A 41 -2.95 18.14 -2.75
C ALA A 41 -2.52 16.90 -1.94
N MET A 42 -2.17 15.80 -2.61
CA MET A 42 -1.60 14.61 -1.95
C MET A 42 -0.28 14.89 -1.24
N SER A 43 0.59 15.74 -1.80
CA SER A 43 1.85 16.09 -1.15
C SER A 43 1.69 17.02 0.06
N ARG A 44 0.55 17.72 0.17
CA ARG A 44 0.25 18.69 1.26
C ARG A 44 -0.66 18.12 2.33
N GLY A 45 -1.54 17.19 1.98
CA GLY A 45 -2.36 16.47 2.94
C GLY A 45 -1.48 15.56 3.79
N LYS A 46 -1.69 15.57 5.11
CA LYS A 46 -1.25 14.51 6.02
C LYS A 46 -1.88 13.13 5.69
N SER A 47 -2.57 13.00 4.56
CA SER A 47 -3.09 11.75 3.99
C SER A 47 -1.99 10.98 3.24
N GLY A 48 -0.77 11.01 3.77
CA GLY A 48 0.28 10.17 3.27
C GLY A 48 -0.12 8.74 3.58
N LEU A 49 -0.19 7.90 2.57
CA LEU A 49 -0.07 6.43 2.64
C LEU A 49 1.15 5.94 3.47
N GLY A 50 1.84 6.80 4.19
CA GLY A 50 2.94 6.47 5.08
C GLY A 50 2.44 6.56 6.51
N LEU A 51 2.82 5.56 7.30
CA LEU A 51 2.58 5.47 8.73
C LEU A 51 2.87 6.81 9.42
N SER A 52 1.82 7.51 9.88
CA SER A 52 2.01 8.62 10.80
C SER A 52 2.56 8.04 12.11
N PRO A 53 3.60 8.63 12.73
CA PRO A 53 4.23 8.08 13.94
C PRO A 53 3.23 7.77 15.07
N GLY A 54 2.13 8.53 15.16
CA GLY A 54 1.06 8.33 16.15
C GLY A 54 0.07 7.20 15.83
N LYS A 55 -0.01 6.72 14.59
CA LYS A 55 -0.89 5.61 14.16
C LYS A 55 -0.13 4.31 13.84
N LYS A 56 1.21 4.35 13.86
CA LYS A 56 2.10 3.20 13.61
C LYS A 56 1.71 1.94 14.39
N ASN A 57 1.56 2.07 15.70
CA ASN A 57 1.27 0.92 16.55
C ASN A 57 -0.13 0.34 16.29
N GLU A 58 -1.11 1.19 15.96
CA GLU A 58 -2.47 0.78 15.62
C GLU A 58 -2.51 0.06 14.27
N GLU A 59 -1.82 0.58 13.24
CA GLU A 59 -1.72 -0.05 11.92
C GLU A 59 -0.97 -1.39 12.00
N ILE A 60 0.14 -1.47 12.73
CA ILE A 60 0.87 -2.73 12.92
C ILE A 60 -0.01 -3.75 13.67
N ALA A 61 -0.77 -3.32 14.68
CA ALA A 61 -1.69 -4.20 15.40
C ALA A 61 -2.84 -4.68 14.49
N GLN A 62 -3.37 -3.81 13.63
CA GLN A 62 -4.40 -4.15 12.66
C GLN A 62 -3.87 -5.14 11.62
N ILE A 63 -2.68 -4.91 11.07
CA ILE A 63 -1.98 -5.80 10.13
C ILE A 63 -1.72 -7.17 10.74
N ARG A 64 -1.31 -7.22 12.02
CA ARG A 64 -1.14 -8.48 12.73
C ARG A 64 -2.45 -9.24 12.90
N LYS A 65 -3.57 -8.53 13.10
CA LYS A 65 -4.89 -9.12 13.29
C LYS A 65 -5.50 -9.65 11.99
N MET A 66 -5.34 -8.93 10.88
CA MET A 66 -5.98 -9.27 9.60
C MET A 66 -5.04 -9.96 8.59
N GLY A 67 -3.73 -9.82 8.77
CA GLY A 67 -2.70 -10.25 7.84
C GLY A 67 -2.29 -9.16 6.84
N MET A 68 -1.00 -9.12 6.51
CA MET A 68 -0.43 -8.11 5.61
C MET A 68 -1.03 -8.14 4.20
N GLY A 69 -1.31 -9.33 3.67
CA GLY A 69 -1.92 -9.47 2.33
C GLY A 69 -3.31 -8.82 2.25
N ALA A 70 -4.17 -9.11 3.23
CA ALA A 70 -5.52 -8.56 3.31
C ALA A 70 -5.53 -7.05 3.61
N TRP A 71 -4.61 -6.58 4.46
CA TRP A 71 -4.44 -5.15 4.71
C TRP A 71 -4.06 -4.41 3.42
N LEU A 72 -3.10 -4.94 2.66
CA LEU A 72 -2.68 -4.38 1.38
C LEU A 72 -3.84 -4.29 0.38
N ASP A 73 -4.68 -5.32 0.28
CA ASP A 73 -5.87 -5.31 -0.60
C ASP A 73 -6.88 -4.25 -0.16
N GLN A 74 -7.21 -4.22 1.13
CA GLN A 74 -8.17 -3.27 1.67
C GLN A 74 -7.69 -1.82 1.46
N THR A 75 -6.44 -1.52 1.80
CA THR A 75 -5.88 -0.18 1.61
C THR A 75 -5.82 0.20 0.13
N THR A 76 -5.55 -0.74 -0.78
CA THR A 76 -5.58 -0.48 -2.22
C THR A 76 -6.99 -0.11 -2.69
N GLN A 77 -8.00 -0.87 -2.27
CA GLN A 77 -9.40 -0.59 -2.61
C GLN A 77 -9.90 0.74 -2.03
N ASP A 78 -9.56 1.04 -0.78
CA ASP A 78 -9.94 2.30 -0.14
C ASP A 78 -9.29 3.49 -0.86
N THR A 79 -8.01 3.36 -1.24
CA THR A 79 -7.31 4.38 -2.03
C THR A 79 -7.98 4.59 -3.40
N LEU A 80 -8.37 3.50 -4.09
CA LEU A 80 -9.07 3.58 -5.37
C LEU A 80 -10.45 4.25 -5.23
N LYS A 81 -11.20 3.96 -4.16
CA LYS A 81 -12.50 4.60 -3.87
C LYS A 81 -12.36 6.10 -3.61
N GLU A 82 -11.34 6.51 -2.84
CA GLU A 82 -11.04 7.93 -2.63
C GLU A 82 -10.67 8.66 -3.92
N LEU A 83 -10.04 7.94 -4.84
CA LEU A 83 -9.57 8.47 -6.11
C LEU A 83 -10.60 8.44 -7.24
N SER A 84 -11.58 7.54 -7.20
CA SER A 84 -12.67 7.43 -8.19
C SER A 84 -13.30 8.79 -8.54
N PRO A 85 -13.66 9.68 -7.58
CA PRO A 85 -14.22 11.00 -7.93
C PRO A 85 -13.22 11.96 -8.60
N ILE A 86 -11.91 11.73 -8.46
CA ILE A 86 -10.84 12.59 -9.01
C ILE A 86 -10.39 12.10 -10.38
N LEU A 87 -10.38 10.79 -10.58
CA LEU A 87 -9.74 10.14 -11.73
C LEU A 87 -10.72 9.69 -12.82
N MET A 88 -12.04 9.93 -12.64
CA MET A 88 -13.10 9.52 -13.58
C MET A 88 -12.83 8.10 -14.09
N ASP A 89 -12.90 7.12 -13.19
CA ASP A 89 -12.71 5.69 -13.45
C ASP A 89 -11.66 5.40 -14.54
N SER A 90 -10.38 5.53 -14.19
CA SER A 90 -9.29 5.10 -15.05
C SER A 90 -9.01 3.60 -14.79
N PRO A 91 -9.57 2.67 -15.59
CA PRO A 91 -9.28 1.24 -15.44
C PRO A 91 -7.78 0.93 -15.60
N SER A 92 -7.03 1.81 -16.27
CA SER A 92 -5.58 1.73 -16.40
C SER A 92 -4.86 1.90 -15.06
N LEU A 93 -5.30 2.86 -14.22
CA LEU A 93 -4.71 3.07 -12.90
C LEU A 93 -4.96 1.87 -11.98
N GLU A 94 -6.20 1.38 -11.97
CA GLU A 94 -6.58 0.21 -11.18
C GLU A 94 -5.77 -1.02 -11.60
N SER A 95 -5.66 -1.27 -12.90
CA SER A 95 -4.88 -2.40 -13.43
C SER A 95 -3.40 -2.31 -13.07
N GLU A 96 -2.78 -1.12 -13.18
CA GLU A 96 -1.37 -0.92 -12.83
C GLU A 96 -1.14 -1.07 -11.33
N LEU A 97 -2.00 -0.49 -10.48
CA LEU A 97 -1.93 -0.66 -9.02
C LEU A 97 -2.08 -2.11 -8.61
N MET A 98 -3.05 -2.85 -9.17
CA MET A 98 -3.26 -4.27 -8.88
C MET A 98 -2.08 -5.13 -9.34
N THR A 99 -1.47 -4.80 -10.48
CA THR A 99 -0.25 -5.47 -10.96
C THR A 99 0.92 -5.24 -10.00
N LYS A 100 1.13 -3.99 -9.59
CA LYS A 100 2.19 -3.64 -8.63
C LYS A 100 1.97 -4.25 -7.25
N LEU A 101 0.73 -4.32 -6.79
CA LEU A 101 0.34 -4.99 -5.56
C LEU A 101 0.70 -6.49 -5.61
N LYS A 102 0.40 -7.14 -6.74
CA LYS A 102 0.73 -8.55 -6.96
C LYS A 102 2.25 -8.79 -6.98
N GLU A 103 3.01 -7.91 -7.62
CA GLU A 103 4.48 -7.94 -7.59
C GLU A 103 5.03 -7.82 -6.17
N LEU A 104 4.49 -6.89 -5.37
CA LEU A 104 4.90 -6.65 -4.00
C LEU A 104 4.52 -7.83 -3.08
N LYS A 105 3.30 -8.37 -3.19
CA LYS A 105 2.89 -9.59 -2.47
C LYS A 105 3.79 -10.78 -2.80
N LYS A 106 4.14 -10.96 -4.09
CA LYS A 106 5.05 -12.03 -4.53
C LYS A 106 6.46 -11.85 -3.98
N LYS A 107 6.99 -10.62 -3.99
CA LYS A 107 8.33 -10.29 -3.44
C LYS A 107 8.42 -10.67 -1.96
N TRP A 108 7.36 -10.41 -1.20
CA TRP A 108 7.31 -10.66 0.24
C TRP A 108 6.70 -12.01 0.62
N ASN A 109 6.41 -12.88 -0.37
CA ASN A 109 5.74 -14.17 -0.18
C ASN A 109 4.48 -14.07 0.69
N LEU A 110 3.71 -13.00 0.51
CA LEU A 110 2.45 -12.75 1.20
C LEU A 110 1.36 -13.57 0.52
N ARG A 111 0.65 -14.41 1.29
CA ARG A 111 -0.61 -15.03 0.83
C ARG A 111 -1.75 -14.05 1.10
N GLY A 112 -2.56 -13.84 0.07
CA GLY A 112 -3.71 -12.94 0.02
C GLY A 112 -4.20 -12.90 -1.40
#